data_AF-A0A2V9IUU2-F1
#
_entry.id   AF-A0A2V9IUU2-F1
#
_cell.length_a   1.000
_cell.length_b   1.000
_cell.length_c   1.000
_cell.angle_alpha   90.00
_cell.angle_beta   90.00
_cell.angle_gamma   90.00
#
_symmetry.space_group_name_H-M   'P 1'
#
loop_
_entity.id
_entity.type
_entity.pdbx_description
1 polymer ?
#
loop_
_entity_poly.entity_id
_entity_poly.type
_entity_poly.pdbx_seq_one_letter_code
_entity_poly.pdbx_strand_id
1 'polypeptide(L)' 'MADILKDELRIPTEIMDPFRRVTFNGPKLSVDRIGELAPRLGVAMGLALRSFD' A
#
# COMPACT_ATOMS: atom_id res chain seq x y z
N MET A 1 -13.74 4.83 -5.65
CA MET A 1 -13.57 5.82 -4.56
C MET A 1 -12.42 6.78 -4.87
N ALA A 2 -11.23 6.27 -5.24
CA ALA A 2 -10.16 7.11 -5.78
C ALA A 2 -10.58 7.90 -7.04
N ASP A 3 -11.38 7.30 -7.92
CA ASP A 3 -11.87 7.99 -9.14
C ASP A 3 -12.78 9.18 -8.81
N ILE A 4 -13.66 9.02 -7.81
CA ILE A 4 -14.54 10.10 -7.34
C ILE A 4 -13.70 11.27 -6.81
N LEU A 5 -12.69 10.97 -5.97
CA LEU A 5 -11.78 11.98 -5.43
C LEU A 5 -10.98 12.68 -6.53
N LYS A 6 -10.55 11.92 -7.55
CA LYS A 6 -9.83 12.47 -8.71
C LYS A 6 -10.71 13.44 -9.50
N ASP A 7 -11.96 13.07 -9.73
CA ASP A 7 -12.91 13.89 -10.51
C ASP A 7 -13.35 15.14 -9.75
N GLU A 8 -13.61 15.04 -8.45
CA GLU A 8 -14.05 16.15 -7.61
C GLU A 8 -12.92 17.15 -7.32
N LEU A 9 -11.75 16.64 -6.93
CA LEU A 9 -10.62 17.49 -6.54
C LEU A 9 -9.79 17.94 -7.73
N ARG A 10 -9.98 17.33 -8.91
CA ARG A 10 -9.14 17.52 -10.12
C ARG A 10 -7.65 17.30 -9.86
N ILE A 11 -7.33 16.42 -8.92
CA ILE A 11 -5.96 16.08 -8.52
C ILE A 11 -5.71 14.60 -8.86
N PRO A 12 -4.55 14.25 -9.44
CA PRO A 12 -4.17 12.86 -9.64
C PRO A 12 -4.21 12.08 -8.32
N THR A 13 -5.16 11.14 -8.22
CA THR A 13 -5.37 10.31 -7.03
C THR A 13 -5.26 8.85 -7.43
N GLU A 14 -4.56 8.06 -6.62
CA GLU A 14 -4.41 6.62 -6.80
C GLU A 14 -4.56 5.89 -5.45
N ILE A 15 -4.84 4.58 -5.49
CA ILE A 15 -4.84 3.75 -4.28
C ILE A 15 -3.39 3.48 -3.88
N MET A 16 -3.05 3.78 -2.64
CA MET A 16 -1.71 3.58 -2.09
C MET A 16 -1.38 2.08 -1.96
N ASP A 17 -0.23 1.68 -2.54
CA ASP A 17 0.43 0.40 -2.28
C ASP A 17 1.75 0.65 -1.51
N PRO A 18 1.79 0.40 -0.18
CA PRO A 18 3.00 0.58 0.61
C PRO A 18 4.07 -0.51 0.37
N PHE A 19 3.73 -1.58 -0.36
CA PHE A 19 4.64 -2.69 -0.65
C PHE A 19 5.25 -2.59 -2.06
N ARG A 20 4.93 -1.55 -2.83
CA ARG A 20 5.41 -1.34 -4.22
C ARG A 20 6.92 -1.49 -4.41
N ARG A 21 7.71 -1.27 -3.35
CA ARG A 21 9.18 -1.37 -3.34
C ARG A 21 9.73 -2.48 -2.43
N VAL A 22 8.89 -3.43 -2.04
CA VAL A 22 9.22 -4.49 -1.09
C VAL A 22 9.04 -5.85 -1.75
N THR A 23 10.07 -6.68 -1.69
CA THR A 23 10.01 -8.06 -2.22
C THR A 23 9.57 -9.01 -1.12
N PHE A 24 8.50 -9.77 -1.36
CA PHE A 24 8.06 -10.83 -0.45
C PHE A 24 8.80 -12.14 -0.76
N ASN A 25 9.55 -12.65 0.20
CA ASN A 25 10.14 -13.98 0.13
C ASN A 25 9.29 -14.99 0.91
N GLY A 26 8.52 -15.80 0.20
CA GLY A 26 8.09 -17.11 0.70
C GLY A 26 6.60 -17.45 0.56
N PRO A 27 6.25 -18.74 0.73
CA PRO A 27 4.90 -19.28 0.54
C PRO A 27 3.90 -18.91 1.65
N LYS A 28 4.34 -18.19 2.70
CA LYS A 28 3.53 -17.87 3.88
C LYS A 28 2.65 -16.63 3.71
N LEU A 29 2.91 -15.82 2.70
CA LEU A 29 2.21 -14.55 2.48
C LEU A 29 1.76 -14.49 1.01
N SER A 30 0.47 -14.69 0.76
CA SER A 30 -0.11 -14.57 -0.57
C SER A 30 -0.24 -13.09 -0.94
N VAL A 31 0.39 -12.69 -2.05
CA VAL A 31 0.38 -11.30 -2.56
C VAL A 31 -1.04 -10.75 -2.71
N ASP A 32 -1.98 -11.59 -3.16
CA ASP A 32 -3.39 -11.21 -3.35
C ASP A 32 -4.05 -10.76 -2.05
N ARG A 33 -3.84 -11.50 -0.95
CA ARG A 33 -4.37 -11.16 0.37
C ARG A 33 -3.74 -9.90 0.96
N ILE A 34 -2.49 -9.62 0.61
CA ILE A 34 -1.81 -8.39 1.03
C ILE A 34 -2.38 -7.20 0.27
N GLY A 35 -2.66 -7.33 -1.03
CA GLY A 35 -3.21 -6.26 -1.87
C GLY A 35 -4.53 -5.68 -1.31
N GLU A 36 -5.40 -6.52 -0.77
CA GLU A 36 -6.66 -6.07 -0.14
C GLU A 36 -6.44 -5.27 1.15
N LEU A 37 -5.38 -5.60 1.90
CA LEU A 37 -5.01 -4.95 3.16
C LEU A 37 -4.02 -3.80 2.96
N ALA A 38 -3.42 -3.69 1.77
CA ALA A 38 -2.27 -2.86 1.50
C ALA A 38 -2.47 -1.39 1.92
N PRO A 39 -3.56 -0.70 1.54
CA PRO A 39 -3.77 0.68 1.95
C PRO A 39 -3.87 0.85 3.48
N ARG A 40 -4.40 -0.16 4.18
CA ARG A 40 -4.58 -0.15 5.65
C ARG A 40 -3.27 -0.37 6.39
N LEU A 41 -2.30 -1.03 5.76
CA LEU A 41 -1.01 -1.36 6.35
C LEU A 41 0.04 -0.26 6.15
N GLY A 42 -0.29 0.86 5.50
CA GLY A 42 0.69 1.92 5.20
C GLY A 42 1.45 2.46 6.42
N VAL A 43 0.75 2.70 7.53
CA VAL A 43 1.40 3.17 8.78
C VAL A 43 2.28 2.09 9.39
N ALA A 44 1.81 0.84 9.44
CA ALA A 44 2.59 -0.28 9.97
C ALA A 44 3.87 -0.51 9.13
N MET A 45 3.78 -0.37 7.81
CA MET A 45 4.93 -0.43 6.91
C MET A 45 5.93 0.69 7.18
N GLY A 46 5.48 1.94 7.38
CA GLY A 46 6.36 3.04 7.77
C GLY A 46 7.09 2.78 9.09
N LEU A 47 6.39 2.24 10.09
CA LEU A 47 7.01 1.83 11.36
C LEU A 47 8.05 0.73 11.18
N ALA A 48 7.76 -0.27 10.35
CA ALA A 48 8.69 -1.34 10.04
C ALA A 48 9.93 -0.82 9.27
N LEU A 49 9.75 0.10 8.33
CA LEU A 49 10.87 0.70 7.58
C LEU A 49 11.82 1.49 8.49
N ARG A 50 11.30 2.15 9.54
CA ARG A 50 12.11 2.88 10.51
C ARG A 50 13.11 1.99 11.26
N SER A 51 12.87 0.68 11.40
CA SER A 51 13.85 -0.20 12.04
C SER A 51 15.06 -0.51 11.15
N PHE A 52 15.03 -0.10 9.87
CA PHE A 52 16.14 -0.26 8.92
C PHE A 52 16.92 1.05 8.69
N ASP A 53 16.54 2.14 9.36
CA ASP A 53 17.26 3.41 9.40
C ASP A 53 18.37 3.37 10.47
#